data_AF-A0AAW9BU33-F1
#
_entry.id   AF-A0AAW9BU33-F1
#
_cell.length_a   1.000
_cell.length_b   1.000
_cell.length_c   1.000
_cell.angle_alpha   90.00
_cell.angle_beta   90.00
_cell.angle_gamma   90.00
#
_symmetry.space_group_name_H-M   'P 1'
#
loop_
_entity.id
_entity.type
_entity.pdbx_description
1 polymer ?
#
loop_
_entity_poly.entity_id
_entity_poly.type
_entity_poly.pdbx_seq_one_letter_code
_entity_poly.pdbx_strand_id
1 'polypeptide(L)'
;MNLETIPSGELTVSNQRSISRLVAQAGQMLLAHGAESTLVCDIMRRIGLACGVHEVAVALSANALVVTTVMDGHCITTTRSCADRGINMRVITQIQRICIMMERGLLDAAMAQKKLNTISPER
;
A
#
# COMPACT_ATOMS: atom_id res chain seq x y z
N MET A 1 -1.78 -38.45 11.69
CA MET A 1 -2.59 -37.21 11.72
C MET A 1 -2.07 -36.37 10.57
N ASN A 2 -2.89 -36.21 9.53
CA ASN A 2 -2.45 -35.85 8.18
C ASN A 2 -1.90 -34.42 8.12
N LEU A 3 -0.71 -34.27 7.51
CA LEU A 3 -0.17 -32.99 7.09
C LEU A 3 -0.96 -32.58 5.84
N GLU A 4 -2.05 -31.85 6.01
CA GLU A 4 -2.74 -31.19 4.90
C GLU A 4 -1.74 -30.23 4.25
N THR A 5 -1.32 -30.58 3.04
CA THR A 5 -0.52 -29.73 2.18
C THR A 5 -1.37 -28.55 1.77
N ILE A 6 -1.20 -27.43 2.47
CA ILE A 6 -1.85 -26.16 2.13
C ILE A 6 -1.52 -25.88 0.66
N PRO A 7 -2.52 -25.71 -0.23
CA PRO A 7 -2.25 -25.48 -1.64
C PRO A 7 -1.42 -24.20 -1.79
N SER A 8 -0.33 -24.28 -2.55
CA SER A 8 0.65 -23.20 -2.73
C SER A 8 0.00 -21.85 -3.10
N GLY A 9 -1.17 -21.88 -3.78
CA GLY A 9 -1.95 -20.70 -4.13
C GLY A 9 -2.59 -19.96 -2.95
N GLU A 10 -2.93 -20.62 -1.84
CA GLU A 10 -3.60 -19.97 -0.71
C GLU A 10 -2.66 -19.02 0.06
N LEU A 11 -1.36 -19.37 0.12
CA LEU A 11 -0.31 -18.52 0.68
C LEU A 11 -0.11 -17.25 -0.18
N THR A 12 -0.19 -17.38 -1.52
CA THR A 12 -0.03 -16.24 -2.46
C THR A 12 -1.20 -15.26 -2.37
N VAL A 13 -2.44 -15.75 -2.28
CA VAL A 13 -3.65 -14.91 -2.16
C VAL A 13 -3.68 -14.18 -0.80
N SER A 14 -3.31 -14.86 0.28
CA SER A 14 -3.18 -14.25 1.62
C SER A 14 -2.11 -13.15 1.64
N ASN A 15 -0.99 -13.37 0.94
CA ASN A 15 0.07 -12.39 0.78
C ASN A 15 -0.39 -11.17 -0.05
N GLN A 16 -1.02 -11.38 -1.20
CA GLN A 16 -1.53 -10.30 -2.05
C GLN A 16 -2.55 -9.41 -1.31
N ARG A 17 -3.42 -10.01 -0.49
CA ARG A 17 -4.38 -9.25 0.32
C ARG A 17 -3.67 -8.30 1.28
N SER A 18 -2.61 -8.76 1.93
CA SER A 18 -1.81 -7.95 2.86
C SER A 18 -1.12 -6.80 2.13
N ILE A 19 -0.53 -7.07 0.97
CA ILE A 19 0.10 -6.05 0.11
C ILE A 19 -0.94 -5.01 -0.36
N SER A 20 -2.11 -5.46 -0.82
CA SER A 20 -3.19 -4.57 -1.25
C SER A 20 -3.65 -3.64 -0.14
N ARG A 21 -3.73 -4.14 1.10
CA ARG A 21 -4.08 -3.33 2.28
C ARG A 21 -3.00 -2.30 2.60
N LEU A 22 -1.72 -2.69 2.53
CA LEU A 22 -0.59 -1.79 2.74
C LEU A 22 -0.61 -0.64 1.72
N VAL A 23 -0.73 -0.96 0.43
CA VAL A 23 -0.79 0.03 -0.66
C VAL A 23 -1.99 0.95 -0.49
N ALA A 24 -3.18 0.40 -0.21
CA ALA A 24 -4.39 1.19 0.00
C ALA A 24 -4.27 2.13 1.21
N GLN A 25 -3.64 1.69 2.30
CA GLN A 25 -3.43 2.53 3.48
C GLN A 25 -2.43 3.65 3.21
N ALA A 26 -1.31 3.34 2.53
CA ALA A 26 -0.32 4.36 2.16
C ALA A 26 -0.96 5.44 1.28
N GLY A 27 -1.71 5.04 0.25
CA GLY A 27 -2.46 5.95 -0.60
C GLY A 27 -3.48 6.80 0.18
N GLN A 28 -4.23 6.16 1.09
CA GLN A 28 -5.23 6.84 1.91
C GLN A 28 -4.61 7.92 2.78
N MET A 29 -3.47 7.63 3.41
CA MET A 29 -2.76 8.59 4.24
C MET A 29 -2.16 9.71 3.41
N LEU A 30 -1.58 9.42 2.24
CA LEU A 30 -1.05 10.45 1.35
C LEU A 30 -2.15 11.42 0.91
N LEU A 31 -3.29 10.91 0.42
CA LEU A 31 -4.43 11.72 0.02
C LEU A 31 -5.01 12.53 1.17
N ALA A 32 -5.25 11.88 2.32
CA ALA A 32 -5.79 12.55 3.49
C ALA A 32 -4.89 13.69 3.99
N HIS A 33 -3.60 13.67 3.66
CA HIS A 33 -2.63 14.68 4.07
C HIS A 33 -2.19 15.63 2.95
N GLY A 34 -2.98 15.72 1.88
CA GLY A 34 -2.81 16.71 0.82
C GLY A 34 -1.65 16.43 -0.13
N ALA A 35 -1.23 15.17 -0.28
CA ALA A 35 -0.27 14.80 -1.31
C ALA A 35 -0.87 14.99 -2.71
N GLU A 36 -0.04 15.39 -3.66
CA GLU A 36 -0.43 15.48 -5.06
C GLU A 36 -0.86 14.11 -5.60
N SER A 37 -1.90 14.07 -6.43
CA SER A 37 -2.44 12.82 -6.99
C SER A 37 -1.40 12.01 -7.78
N THR A 38 -0.52 12.69 -8.51
CA THR A 38 0.59 12.08 -9.24
C THR A 38 1.55 11.37 -8.28
N LEU A 39 1.91 12.02 -7.16
CA LEU A 39 2.75 11.44 -6.11
C LEU A 39 2.07 10.26 -5.41
N VAL A 40 0.77 10.36 -5.13
CA VAL A 40 -0.02 9.27 -4.52
C VAL A 40 0.05 8.03 -5.41
N CYS A 41 -0.27 8.18 -6.70
CA CYS A 41 -0.26 7.08 -7.66
C CYS A 41 1.14 6.46 -7.81
N ASP A 42 2.18 7.28 -7.89
CA ASP A 42 3.58 6.82 -8.01
C ASP A 42 4.00 5.98 -6.80
N ILE A 43 3.80 6.49 -5.58
CA ILE A 43 4.19 5.81 -4.35
C ILE A 43 3.40 4.52 -4.15
N MET A 44 2.10 4.52 -4.42
CA MET A 44 1.28 3.30 -4.34
C MET A 44 1.79 2.21 -5.29
N ARG A 45 2.12 2.59 -6.53
CA ARG A 45 2.67 1.66 -7.53
C ARG A 45 4.00 1.08 -7.07
N ARG A 46 4.92 1.94 -6.63
CA ARG A 46 6.26 1.55 -6.19
C ARG A 46 6.24 0.64 -4.96
N ILE A 47 5.38 0.92 -3.97
CA ILE A 47 5.20 0.02 -2.81
C ILE A 47 4.72 -1.36 -3.25
N GLY A 48 3.72 -1.44 -4.13
CA GLY A 48 3.22 -2.74 -4.58
C GLY A 48 4.28 -3.52 -5.36
N LEU A 49 4.97 -2.87 -6.29
CA LEU A 49 6.05 -3.50 -7.08
C LEU A 49 7.19 -3.99 -6.17
N ALA A 50 7.58 -3.21 -5.16
CA ALA A 50 8.59 -3.61 -4.19
C ALA A 50 8.17 -4.84 -3.33
N CYS A 51 6.87 -5.09 -3.19
CA CYS A 51 6.33 -6.28 -2.53
C CYS A 51 6.18 -7.50 -3.45
N GLY A 52 6.47 -7.37 -4.76
CA GLY A 52 6.40 -8.46 -5.72
C GLY A 52 5.07 -8.62 -6.46
N VAL A 53 4.13 -7.67 -6.36
CA VAL A 53 2.97 -7.67 -7.28
C VAL A 53 3.40 -7.24 -8.68
N HIS A 54 2.77 -7.77 -9.72
CA HIS A 54 3.12 -7.45 -11.11
C HIS A 54 2.57 -6.09 -11.54
N GLU A 55 1.39 -5.75 -11.07
CA GLU A 55 0.72 -4.51 -11.44
C GLU A 55 -0.02 -3.90 -10.25
N VAL A 56 -0.02 -2.56 -10.22
CA VAL A 56 -0.84 -1.74 -9.34
C VAL A 56 -1.54 -0.70 -10.19
N ALA A 57 -2.87 -0.83 -10.31
CA ALA A 57 -3.73 0.17 -10.94
C ALA A 57 -4.39 1.03 -9.86
N VAL A 58 -4.39 2.36 -10.03
CA VAL A 58 -4.92 3.31 -9.06
C VAL A 58 -5.90 4.25 -9.74
N ALA A 59 -7.07 4.44 -9.14
CA ALA A 59 -8.04 5.46 -9.53
C ALA A 59 -8.38 6.31 -8.31
N LEU A 60 -8.38 7.64 -8.50
CA LEU A 60 -8.60 8.62 -7.45
C LEU A 60 -9.87 9.41 -7.73
N SER A 61 -10.63 9.69 -6.68
CA SER A 61 -11.79 10.58 -6.66
C SER A 61 -11.63 11.60 -5.53
N ALA A 62 -12.56 12.54 -5.42
CA ALA A 62 -12.51 13.62 -4.44
C ALA A 62 -12.45 13.13 -2.98
N ASN A 63 -13.07 11.99 -2.66
CA ASN A 63 -13.15 11.46 -1.29
C ASN A 63 -12.82 9.97 -1.20
N ALA A 64 -12.26 9.38 -2.26
CA ALA A 64 -12.00 7.95 -2.32
C ALA A 64 -10.79 7.63 -3.18
N LEU A 65 -10.13 6.54 -2.84
CA LEU A 65 -9.16 5.87 -3.70
C LEU A 65 -9.64 4.45 -3.97
N VAL A 66 -9.36 3.97 -5.17
CA VAL A 66 -9.52 2.59 -5.58
C VAL A 66 -8.16 2.09 -6.06
N VAL A 67 -7.74 0.95 -5.55
CA VAL A 67 -6.51 0.28 -5.99
C VAL A 67 -6.78 -1.16 -6.35
N THR A 68 -6.21 -1.60 -7.47
CA THR A 68 -6.19 -3.00 -7.88
C THR A 68 -4.75 -3.47 -7.91
N THR A 69 -4.44 -4.54 -7.18
CA THR A 69 -3.17 -5.26 -7.33
C THR A 69 -3.38 -6.51 -8.16
N VAL A 70 -2.41 -6.84 -9.01
CA VAL A 70 -2.41 -8.05 -9.84
C VAL A 70 -1.17 -8.88 -9.51
N MET A 71 -1.35 -10.14 -9.16
CA MET A 71 -0.28 -11.07 -8.78
C MET A 71 -0.69 -12.49 -9.16
N ASP A 72 0.16 -13.22 -9.89
CA ASP A 72 -0.06 -14.65 -10.24
C ASP A 72 -1.46 -14.96 -10.85
N GLY A 73 -1.97 -14.07 -11.71
CA GLY A 73 -3.30 -14.22 -12.33
C GLY A 73 -4.49 -13.90 -11.41
N HIS A 74 -4.23 -13.50 -10.16
CA HIS A 74 -5.22 -13.03 -9.21
C HIS A 74 -5.24 -11.50 -9.11
N CYS A 75 -6.45 -10.95 -8.99
CA CYS A 75 -6.68 -9.52 -8.85
C CYS A 75 -7.39 -9.22 -7.53
N ILE A 76 -6.89 -8.24 -6.78
CA ILE A 76 -7.56 -7.74 -5.58
C ILE A 76 -7.80 -6.24 -5.74
N THR A 77 -9.08 -5.86 -5.81
CA THR A 77 -9.51 -4.46 -5.82
C THR A 77 -9.94 -4.04 -4.41
N THR A 78 -9.40 -2.92 -3.93
CA THR A 78 -9.69 -2.34 -2.62
C THR A 78 -10.05 -0.87 -2.77
N THR A 79 -11.13 -0.46 -2.10
CA THR A 79 -11.56 0.94 -2.02
C THR A 79 -11.35 1.47 -0.60
N ARG A 80 -10.94 2.73 -0.47
CA ARG A 80 -10.88 3.46 0.82
C ARG A 80 -11.51 4.84 0.68
N SER A 81 -12.30 5.23 1.66
CA SER A 81 -12.70 6.62 1.85
C SER A 81 -11.52 7.43 2.39
N CYS A 82 -11.31 8.62 1.83
CA CYS A 82 -10.22 9.52 2.19
C CYS A 82 -10.81 10.85 2.61
N ALA A 83 -10.89 11.07 3.92
CA ALA A 83 -11.26 12.37 4.45
C ALA A 83 -10.05 13.29 4.37
N ASP A 84 -10.23 14.49 3.81
CA ASP A 84 -9.22 15.53 3.79
C ASP A 84 -8.91 16.01 5.22
N ARG A 85 -7.62 16.04 5.57
CA ARG A 85 -7.10 16.51 6.87
C ARG A 85 -6.12 17.68 6.70
N GLY A 86 -6.07 18.27 5.50
CA GLY A 86 -5.13 19.32 5.14
C GLY A 86 -3.69 18.82 4.98
N ILE A 87 -2.81 19.73 4.56
CA ILE A 87 -1.44 19.40 4.19
C ILE A 87 -0.61 19.01 5.42
N ASN A 88 -0.01 17.83 5.41
CA ASN A 88 1.01 17.41 6.38
C ASN A 88 2.21 16.77 5.67
N MET A 89 3.19 17.62 5.33
CA MET A 89 4.40 17.19 4.62
C MET A 89 5.28 16.23 5.43
N ARG A 90 5.19 16.21 6.78
CA ARG A 90 5.92 15.24 7.60
C ARG A 90 5.40 13.82 7.33
N VAL A 91 4.08 13.64 7.35
CA VAL A 91 3.46 12.34 7.05
C VAL A 91 3.80 11.91 5.62
N ILE A 92 3.67 12.80 4.64
CA ILE A 92 4.01 12.51 3.24
C ILE A 92 5.46 12.04 3.10
N THR A 93 6.40 12.78 3.67
CA THR A 93 7.83 12.46 3.59
C THR A 93 8.16 11.13 4.29
N GLN A 94 7.50 10.83 5.42
CA GLN A 94 7.68 9.55 6.12
C GLN A 94 7.21 8.37 5.26
N ILE A 95 6.08 8.50 4.56
CA ILE A 95 5.57 7.46 3.65
C ILE A 95 6.51 7.29 2.44
N GLN A 96 6.97 8.39 1.84
CA GLN A 96 7.96 8.33 0.76
C GLN A 96 9.25 7.63 1.22
N ARG A 97 9.72 7.90 2.45
CA ARG A 97 10.89 7.23 3.02
C ARG A 97 10.66 5.74 3.20
N ILE A 98 9.46 5.31 3.63
CA ILE A 98 9.09 3.89 3.70
C ILE A 98 9.19 3.26 2.30
N CYS A 99 8.60 3.88 1.28
CA CYS A 99 8.68 3.40 -0.10
C CYS A 99 10.13 3.21 -0.56
N ILE A 100 10.99 4.23 -0.36
CA ILE A 100 12.41 4.16 -0.75
C ILE A 100 13.15 3.04 -0.01
N MET A 101 12.87 2.85 1.28
CA MET A 101 13.48 1.76 2.06
C MET A 101 13.02 0.38 1.57
N MET A 102 11.77 0.24 1.15
CA MET A 102 11.26 -1.01 0.54
C MET A 102 11.93 -1.31 -0.79
N GLU A 103 12.05 -0.33 -1.69
CA GLU A 103 12.72 -0.49 -2.99
C GLU A 103 14.20 -0.89 -2.84
N ARG A 104 14.84 -0.44 -1.77
CA ARG A 104 16.23 -0.79 -1.44
C ARG A 104 16.37 -2.14 -0.72
N GLY A 105 15.27 -2.87 -0.51
CA GLY A 105 15.27 -4.15 0.23
C GLY A 105 15.58 -4.00 1.73
N LEU A 106 15.48 -2.79 2.29
CA LEU A 106 15.72 -2.52 3.72
C LEU A 106 14.48 -2.77 4.57
N LEU A 107 13.30 -2.86 3.95
CA LEU A 107 12.03 -3.18 4.60
C LEU A 107 11.24 -4.18 3.76
N ASP A 108 10.71 -5.19 4.42
CA ASP A 108 9.66 -6.05 3.88
C ASP A 108 8.27 -5.41 4.09
N ALA A 109 7.24 -6.03 3.51
CA ALA A 109 5.87 -5.57 3.61
C ALA A 109 5.36 -5.48 5.07
N ALA A 110 5.78 -6.41 5.94
CA ALA A 110 5.33 -6.45 7.33
C ALA A 110 5.95 -5.32 8.17
N MET A 111 7.25 -5.05 7.98
CA MET A 111 7.97 -3.95 8.61
C MET A 111 7.49 -2.60 8.08
N ALA A 112 7.22 -2.49 6.78
CA ALA A 112 6.61 -1.31 6.18
C ALA A 112 5.23 -1.02 6.78
N GLN A 113 4.39 -2.04 6.91
CA GLN A 113 3.08 -1.94 7.54
C GLN A 113 3.16 -1.47 9.00
N LYS A 114 4.10 -2.01 9.78
CA LYS A 114 4.36 -1.54 11.16
C LYS A 114 4.77 -0.07 11.19
N LYS A 115 5.72 0.33 10.34
CA LYS A 115 6.17 1.73 10.26
C LYS A 115 5.03 2.67 9.85
N LEU A 116 4.20 2.26 8.90
CA LEU A 116 3.05 3.03 8.44
C LEU A 116 2.03 3.26 9.58
N ASN A 117 1.79 2.23 10.40
CA ASN A 117 0.89 2.31 11.56
C ASN A 117 1.42 3.22 12.69
N THR A 118 2.74 3.44 12.76
CA THR A 118 3.37 4.31 13.77
C THR A 118 3.50 5.77 13.35
N ILE A 119 3.09 6.14 12.13
CA ILE A 119 3.12 7.54 11.72
C ILE A 119 2.04 8.32 12.48
N SER A 120 2.49 9.24 13.33
CA SER A 120 1.60 10.18 14.03
C SER A 120 1.24 11.36 13.12
N PRO A 121 -0.03 11.80 13.11
CA PRO A 121 -0.45 13.01 12.40
C PRO A 121 -0.06 14.31 13.13
N GLU A 122 0.56 14.23 14.31
CA GLU A 122 0.98 15.40 15.09
C GLU A 122 2.08 16.20 14.37
N ARG A 123 1.86 17.52 14.26
CA ARG A 123 2.75 18.50 13.62
C ARG A 123 3.91 18.86 14.54
#